data_AF-A0A7C2D7X1-F1
#
_entry.id   AF-A0A7C2D7X1-F1
#
_cell.length_a   1.000
_cell.length_b   1.000
_cell.length_c   1.000
_cell.angle_alpha   90.00
_cell.angle_beta   90.00
_cell.angle_gamma   90.00
#
_symmetry.space_group_name_H-M   'P 1'
#
loop_
_entity.id
_entity.type
_entity.pdbx_description
1 polymer ?
#
loop_
_entity_poly.entity_id
_entity_poly.type
_entity_poly.pdbx_seq_one_letter_code
_entity_poly.pdbx_strand_id
1 'polypeptide(L)'
;MSDRPDPLDRALELIEQASAEGIPLRLVGGQAVRVLCPAFPPRTRKDQDLDLASVSRARPQLGRFLEARGFEPDRLFNNLHGHKQMFFRSPDGTSVDVLIDKLDMCHVLDFRDRIERMPLTLDVPDLLLSKLQIVELNEKDLQDVLYLLAAFPVREGDEPGTIGLARMAQVLGEDWGWWRTVTGNLDLVAGLDPGTRGRLVPPDPPHDPIAQARALREAADRFPKSLRWKLRARIGERVRWYELPEEVAR
;
A
#
# COMPACT_ATOMS: atom_id res chain seq x y z
N MET A 1 12.23 -11.59 29.81
CA MET A 1 11.42 -10.82 28.85
C MET A 1 11.12 -11.76 27.71
N SER A 2 9.83 -12.05 27.46
CA SER A 2 9.41 -13.08 26.49
C SER A 2 9.94 -12.75 25.10
N ASP A 3 10.78 -13.65 24.57
CA ASP A 3 11.45 -13.60 23.28
C ASP A 3 10.44 -13.94 22.18
N ARG A 4 9.41 -13.09 22.02
CA ARG A 4 8.43 -13.27 20.95
C ARG A 4 9.11 -12.89 19.62
N PRO A 5 9.16 -13.79 18.64
CA PRO A 5 9.70 -13.48 17.32
C PRO A 5 8.94 -12.30 16.71
N ASP A 6 9.64 -11.51 15.89
CA ASP A 6 9.05 -10.35 15.22
C ASP A 6 7.86 -10.80 14.36
N PRO A 7 6.67 -10.18 14.48
CA PRO A 7 5.53 -10.48 13.62
C PRO A 7 5.87 -10.42 12.12
N LEU A 8 6.88 -9.63 11.73
CA LEU A 8 7.36 -9.59 10.35
C LEU A 8 7.98 -10.92 9.90
N ASP A 9 8.84 -11.53 10.70
CA ASP A 9 9.55 -12.76 10.30
C ASP A 9 8.54 -13.88 10.03
N ARG A 10 7.52 -13.98 10.90
CA ARG A 10 6.42 -14.93 10.72
C ARG A 10 5.60 -14.65 9.46
N ALA A 11 5.36 -13.39 9.14
CA ALA A 11 4.65 -13.01 7.93
C ALA A 11 5.44 -13.38 6.66
N LEU A 12 6.76 -13.19 6.69
CA LEU A 12 7.64 -13.57 5.58
C LEU A 12 7.62 -15.08 5.36
N GLU A 13 7.79 -15.87 6.43
CA GLU A 13 7.68 -17.34 6.35
C GLU A 13 6.31 -17.79 5.79
N LEU A 14 5.22 -17.15 6.24
CA LEU A 14 3.88 -17.46 5.77
C LEU A 14 3.72 -17.20 4.27
N ILE A 15 4.27 -16.08 3.78
CA ILE A 15 4.23 -15.69 2.36
C ILE A 15 5.05 -16.63 1.48
N GLU A 16 6.23 -17.04 1.96
CA GLU A 16 7.07 -18.00 1.25
C GLU A 16 6.37 -19.36 1.15
N GLN A 17 5.78 -19.84 2.24
CA GLN A 17 5.01 -21.09 2.25
C GLN A 17 3.77 -21.01 1.35
N ALA A 18 3.05 -19.89 1.37
CA ALA A 18 1.91 -19.67 0.49
C ALA A 18 2.33 -19.71 -0.98
N SER A 19 3.44 -19.03 -1.30
CA SER A 19 4.00 -18.98 -2.66
C SER A 19 4.44 -20.38 -3.13
N ALA A 20 5.01 -21.21 -2.25
CA ALA A 20 5.36 -22.59 -2.57
C ALA A 20 4.13 -23.48 -2.88
N GLU A 21 2.95 -23.14 -2.34
CA GLU A 21 1.69 -23.80 -2.65
C GLU A 21 0.92 -23.14 -3.82
N GLY A 22 1.53 -22.16 -4.51
CA GLY A 22 0.89 -21.41 -5.61
C GLY A 22 -0.18 -20.43 -5.15
N ILE A 23 -0.16 -20.02 -3.89
CA ILE A 23 -1.11 -19.05 -3.31
C ILE A 23 -0.45 -17.67 -3.35
N PRO A 24 -0.90 -16.74 -4.23
CA PRO A 24 -0.42 -15.36 -4.23
C PRO A 24 -0.84 -14.66 -2.93
N LEU A 25 0.13 -14.44 -2.05
CA LEU A 25 -0.03 -13.73 -0.78
C LEU A 25 1.13 -12.75 -0.64
N ARG A 26 0.83 -11.47 -0.38
CA ARG A 26 1.85 -10.41 -0.31
C ARG A 26 1.60 -9.48 0.87
N LEU A 27 2.64 -8.91 1.43
CA LEU A 27 2.53 -7.80 2.38
C LEU A 27 2.02 -6.54 1.70
N VAL A 28 1.21 -5.79 2.45
CA VAL A 28 0.82 -4.41 2.15
C VAL A 28 1.03 -3.55 3.41
N GLY A 29 0.76 -2.25 3.32
CA GLY A 29 0.87 -1.36 4.47
C GLY A 29 2.31 -1.14 4.94
N GLY A 30 2.47 -0.80 6.24
CA GLY A 30 3.77 -0.41 6.80
C GLY A 30 4.79 -1.55 6.87
N GLN A 31 4.34 -2.80 7.04
CA GLN A 31 5.24 -3.96 7.05
C GLN A 31 5.85 -4.20 5.67
N ALA A 32 5.10 -3.98 4.59
CA ALA A 32 5.63 -4.03 3.24
C ALA A 32 6.74 -2.97 3.01
N VAL A 33 6.53 -1.75 3.50
CA VAL A 33 7.54 -0.67 3.42
C VAL A 33 8.80 -1.06 4.20
N ARG A 34 8.65 -1.66 5.39
CA ARG A 34 9.78 -2.16 6.18
C ARG A 34 10.60 -3.22 5.44
N VAL A 35 9.96 -4.15 4.74
CA VAL A 35 10.63 -5.17 3.93
C VAL A 35 11.41 -4.55 2.77
N LEU A 36 10.81 -3.56 2.11
CA LEU A 36 11.42 -2.89 0.95
C LEU A 36 12.51 -1.88 1.33
N CYS A 37 12.47 -1.34 2.54
CA CYS A 37 13.39 -0.31 3.01
C CYS A 37 14.17 -0.77 4.26
N PRO A 38 14.93 -1.89 4.20
CA PRO A 38 15.55 -2.48 5.39
C PRO A 38 16.66 -1.60 6.00
N ALA A 39 17.22 -0.67 5.22
CA ALA A 39 18.22 0.30 5.69
C ALA A 39 17.60 1.46 6.49
N PHE A 40 16.28 1.61 6.50
CA PHE A 40 15.60 2.70 7.19
C PHE A 40 15.04 2.23 8.54
N PRO A 41 15.10 3.07 9.60
CA PRO A 41 14.61 2.67 10.91
C PRO A 41 13.14 2.21 10.86
N PRO A 42 12.83 0.98 11.31
CA PRO A 42 11.47 0.47 11.27
C PRO A 42 10.60 1.18 12.31
N ARG A 43 9.35 1.45 11.95
CA ARG A 43 8.34 1.93 12.91
C ARG A 43 7.70 0.75 13.63
N THR A 44 8.41 0.17 14.60
CA THR A 44 7.87 -0.92 15.41
C THR A 44 6.80 -0.41 16.38
N ARG A 45 5.62 -1.01 16.38
CA ARG A 45 4.60 -0.81 17.43
C ARG A 45 4.28 -2.14 18.10
N LYS A 46 3.93 -2.07 19.39
CA LYS A 46 3.27 -3.20 20.04
C LYS A 46 1.92 -3.43 19.35
N ASP A 47 1.60 -4.69 19.11
CA ASP A 47 0.29 -5.14 18.59
C ASP A 47 -0.03 -4.58 17.19
N GLN A 48 0.98 -4.51 16.32
CA GLN A 48 0.77 -4.16 14.92
C GLN A 48 0.11 -5.31 14.16
N ASP A 49 -1.04 -5.05 13.54
CA ASP A 49 -1.70 -6.04 12.69
C ASP A 49 -0.87 -6.37 11.45
N LEU A 50 -1.18 -7.53 10.89
CA LEU A 50 -0.57 -8.01 9.67
C LEU A 50 -1.50 -7.74 8.47
N ASP A 51 -1.18 -6.71 7.70
CA ASP A 51 -1.87 -6.41 6.45
C ASP A 51 -1.29 -7.23 5.29
N LEU A 52 -2.13 -8.06 4.67
CA LEU A 52 -1.81 -8.89 3.53
C LEU A 52 -2.73 -8.58 2.34
N ALA A 53 -2.28 -8.96 1.16
CA ALA A 53 -3.04 -8.89 -0.08
C ALA A 53 -3.01 -10.25 -0.78
N SER A 54 -4.15 -10.64 -1.33
CA SER A 54 -4.33 -11.82 -2.17
C SER A 54 -5.41 -11.56 -3.21
N VAL A 55 -5.79 -12.58 -3.96
CA VAL A 55 -6.71 -12.47 -5.09
C VAL A 55 -7.86 -13.45 -4.98
N SER A 56 -9.00 -13.06 -5.54
CA SER A 56 -10.26 -13.81 -5.49
C SER A 56 -10.10 -15.24 -6.01
N ARG A 57 -9.28 -15.44 -7.05
CA ARG A 57 -8.96 -16.78 -7.60
C ARG A 57 -8.31 -17.73 -6.59
N ALA A 58 -7.53 -17.21 -5.65
CA ALA A 58 -6.79 -17.99 -4.66
C ALA A 58 -7.54 -18.12 -3.32
N ARG A 59 -8.61 -17.35 -3.12
CA ARG A 59 -9.30 -17.19 -1.82
C ARG A 59 -9.70 -18.51 -1.14
N PRO A 60 -10.33 -19.50 -1.82
CA PRO A 60 -10.68 -20.77 -1.16
C PRO A 60 -9.45 -21.60 -0.75
N GLN A 61 -8.35 -21.48 -1.48
CA GLN A 61 -7.09 -22.14 -1.13
C GLN A 61 -6.41 -21.42 0.03
N LEU A 62 -6.39 -20.09 0.00
CA LEU A 62 -5.84 -19.25 1.06
C LEU A 62 -6.51 -19.50 2.41
N GLY A 63 -7.85 -19.56 2.46
CA GLY A 63 -8.57 -19.84 3.72
C GLY A 63 -8.15 -21.18 4.34
N ARG A 64 -8.13 -22.24 3.53
CA ARG A 64 -7.66 -23.58 3.97
C ARG A 64 -6.19 -23.57 4.40
N PHE A 65 -5.35 -22.87 3.67
CA PHE A 65 -3.92 -22.73 3.96
C PHE A 65 -3.66 -22.06 5.31
N LEU A 66 -4.39 -20.98 5.61
CA LEU A 66 -4.30 -20.24 6.87
C LEU A 66 -4.88 -21.07 8.03
N GLU A 67 -6.07 -21.66 7.88
CA GLU A 67 -6.68 -22.51 8.89
C GLU A 67 -5.79 -23.71 9.26
N ALA A 68 -5.18 -24.38 8.27
CA ALA A 68 -4.26 -25.49 8.50
C ALA A 68 -3.00 -25.10 9.30
N ARG A 69 -2.69 -23.80 9.37
CA ARG A 69 -1.56 -23.22 10.11
C ARG A 69 -1.97 -22.56 11.42
N GLY A 70 -3.22 -22.78 11.85
CA GLY A 70 -3.74 -22.31 13.13
C GLY A 70 -4.23 -20.86 13.12
N PHE A 71 -4.43 -20.26 11.94
CA PHE A 71 -5.07 -18.94 11.85
C PHE A 71 -6.59 -19.13 11.96
N GLU A 72 -7.19 -18.50 12.96
CA GLU A 72 -8.62 -18.59 13.24
C GLU A 72 -9.39 -17.56 12.39
N PRO A 73 -10.29 -17.97 11.49
CA PRO A 73 -11.05 -17.03 10.67
C PRO A 73 -12.18 -16.37 11.46
N ASP A 74 -12.41 -15.07 11.23
CA ASP A 74 -13.71 -14.47 11.55
C ASP A 74 -14.75 -14.99 10.53
N ARG A 75 -15.42 -16.08 10.90
CA ARG A 75 -16.35 -16.77 9.99
C ARG A 75 -17.52 -15.88 9.56
N LEU A 76 -18.06 -15.05 10.47
CA LEU A 76 -19.19 -14.20 10.14
C LEU A 76 -18.77 -13.12 9.15
N PHE A 77 -17.69 -12.40 9.45
CA PHE A 77 -17.17 -11.37 8.58
C PHE A 77 -16.77 -11.93 7.22
N ASN A 78 -16.01 -13.03 7.19
CA ASN A 78 -15.50 -13.61 5.95
C ASN A 78 -16.62 -14.13 5.04
N ASN A 79 -17.73 -14.61 5.59
CA ASN A 79 -18.89 -15.03 4.80
C ASN A 79 -19.59 -13.83 4.13
N LEU A 80 -19.65 -12.68 4.80
CA LEU A 80 -20.32 -11.47 4.29
C LEU A 80 -19.41 -10.63 3.38
N HIS A 81 -18.16 -10.46 3.77
CA HIS A 81 -17.23 -9.49 3.19
C HIS A 81 -15.98 -10.11 2.56
N GLY A 82 -15.80 -11.44 2.65
CA GLY A 82 -14.62 -12.18 2.14
C GLY A 82 -14.33 -11.99 0.65
N HIS A 83 -15.25 -11.42 -0.14
CA HIS A 83 -15.00 -11.07 -1.54
C HIS A 83 -14.19 -9.78 -1.72
N LYS A 84 -14.09 -8.97 -0.67
CA LYS A 84 -13.24 -7.77 -0.58
C LYS A 84 -12.11 -7.94 0.42
N GLN A 85 -12.40 -8.50 1.60
CA GLN A 85 -11.46 -8.58 2.69
C GLN A 85 -11.76 -9.78 3.58
N MET A 86 -10.72 -10.48 4.05
CA MET A 86 -10.84 -11.56 5.01
C MET A 86 -10.08 -11.20 6.29
N PHE A 87 -10.66 -11.56 7.44
CA PHE A 87 -10.05 -11.40 8.75
C PHE A 87 -9.72 -12.76 9.38
N PHE A 88 -8.53 -12.81 9.98
CA PHE A 88 -8.07 -13.94 10.77
C PHE A 88 -7.37 -13.45 12.04
N ARG A 89 -7.27 -14.32 13.04
CA ARG A 89 -6.38 -14.18 14.19
C ARG A 89 -5.28 -15.23 14.10
N SER A 90 -4.02 -14.81 14.17
CA SER A 90 -2.89 -15.73 14.19
C SER A 90 -2.79 -16.48 15.53
N PRO A 91 -2.01 -17.59 15.61
CA PRO A 91 -1.84 -18.36 16.85
C PRO A 91 -1.31 -17.57 18.06
N ASP A 92 -0.56 -16.48 17.82
CA ASP A 92 -0.03 -15.58 18.84
C ASP A 92 -0.96 -14.39 19.17
N GLY A 93 -2.15 -14.36 18.55
CA GLY A 93 -3.20 -13.39 18.82
C GLY A 93 -3.20 -12.13 17.94
N THR A 94 -2.24 -11.99 17.03
CA THR A 94 -2.13 -10.88 16.07
C THR A 94 -3.30 -10.91 15.08
N SER A 95 -3.91 -9.75 14.81
CA SER A 95 -4.94 -9.65 13.76
C SER A 95 -4.29 -9.69 12.39
N VAL A 96 -4.95 -10.37 11.44
CA VAL A 96 -4.47 -10.54 10.08
C VAL A 96 -5.57 -10.14 9.12
N ASP A 97 -5.31 -9.09 8.36
CA ASP A 97 -6.25 -8.47 7.43
C ASP A 97 -5.78 -8.82 6.02
N VAL A 98 -6.58 -9.59 5.27
CA VAL A 98 -6.26 -9.98 3.89
C VAL A 98 -7.17 -9.25 2.92
N LEU A 99 -6.62 -8.27 2.21
CA LEU A 99 -7.29 -7.60 1.08
C LEU A 99 -7.39 -8.53 -0.12
N ILE A 100 -8.54 -8.56 -0.78
CA ILE A 100 -8.81 -9.41 -1.94
C ILE A 100 -9.02 -8.54 -3.18
N ASP A 101 -8.14 -8.69 -4.18
CA ASP A 101 -8.10 -7.97 -5.46
C ASP A 101 -7.86 -6.45 -5.39
N LYS A 102 -8.42 -5.76 -4.40
CA LYS A 102 -8.46 -4.30 -4.31
C LYS A 102 -8.27 -3.82 -2.89
N LEU A 103 -7.70 -2.61 -2.76
CA LEU A 103 -7.76 -1.81 -1.55
C LEU A 103 -8.87 -0.77 -1.72
N ASP A 104 -9.92 -0.85 -0.92
CA ASP A 104 -11.11 0.01 -0.94
C ASP A 104 -11.03 0.99 0.24
N MET A 105 -10.42 2.17 0.01
CA MET A 105 -10.17 3.19 1.04
C MET A 105 -10.68 4.55 0.54
N CYS A 106 -9.89 5.63 0.65
CA CYS A 106 -10.28 6.91 0.08
C CYS A 106 -10.49 6.85 -1.43
N HIS A 107 -9.72 5.97 -2.07
CA HIS A 107 -9.86 5.60 -3.46
C HIS A 107 -9.77 4.07 -3.59
N VAL A 108 -10.20 3.53 -4.73
CA VAL A 108 -10.09 2.09 -5.01
C VAL A 108 -8.81 1.83 -5.80
N LEU A 109 -7.89 1.07 -5.22
CA LEU A 109 -6.66 0.60 -5.88
C LEU A 109 -6.81 -0.88 -6.24
N ASP A 110 -6.96 -1.19 -7.54
CA ASP A 110 -7.02 -2.57 -8.05
C ASP A 110 -5.62 -3.12 -8.30
N PHE A 111 -5.25 -4.19 -7.61
CA PHE A 111 -3.97 -4.89 -7.73
C PHE A 111 -4.11 -6.33 -8.23
N ARG A 112 -5.30 -6.76 -8.66
CA ARG A 112 -5.63 -8.16 -8.98
C ARG A 112 -4.64 -8.81 -9.97
N ASP A 113 -4.29 -8.07 -11.01
CA ASP A 113 -3.40 -8.53 -12.08
C ASP A 113 -1.92 -8.21 -11.80
N ARG A 114 -1.63 -7.70 -10.61
CA ARG A 114 -0.30 -7.22 -10.19
C ARG A 114 0.24 -7.92 -8.93
N ILE A 115 -0.57 -8.75 -8.28
CA ILE A 115 -0.25 -9.39 -7.00
C ILE A 115 1.05 -10.22 -7.04
N GLU A 116 1.42 -10.77 -8.19
CA GLU A 116 2.59 -11.65 -8.34
C GLU A 116 3.86 -10.92 -8.82
N ARG A 117 3.84 -9.60 -9.00
CA ARG A 117 4.97 -8.84 -9.56
C ARG A 117 6.22 -8.79 -8.69
N MET A 118 6.03 -8.84 -7.38
CA MET A 118 7.10 -8.87 -6.38
C MET A 118 6.92 -10.11 -5.50
N PRO A 119 8.00 -10.67 -4.91
CA PRO A 119 7.93 -11.93 -4.17
C PRO A 119 7.23 -11.81 -2.80
N LEU A 120 7.46 -10.70 -2.09
CA LEU A 120 7.07 -10.57 -0.68
C LEU A 120 6.00 -9.49 -0.44
N THR A 121 5.92 -8.48 -1.29
CA THR A 121 5.06 -7.31 -1.11
C THR A 121 4.22 -7.04 -2.34
N LEU A 122 3.22 -6.16 -2.26
CA LEU A 122 2.75 -5.46 -3.46
C LEU A 122 3.91 -4.70 -4.11
N ASP A 123 3.80 -4.43 -5.41
CA ASP A 123 4.82 -3.68 -6.14
C ASP A 123 4.95 -2.24 -5.58
N VAL A 124 6.14 -1.66 -5.74
CA VAL A 124 6.49 -0.33 -5.22
C VAL A 124 5.47 0.77 -5.58
N PRO A 125 5.01 0.91 -6.85
CA PRO A 125 4.07 1.97 -7.19
C PRO A 125 2.68 1.73 -6.57
N ASP A 126 2.27 0.47 -6.38
CA ASP A 126 0.99 0.15 -5.74
C ASP A 126 1.03 0.46 -4.23
N LEU A 127 2.15 0.15 -3.56
CA LEU A 127 2.35 0.57 -2.16
C LEU A 127 2.39 2.09 -2.03
N LEU A 128 3.09 2.78 -2.93
CA LEU A 128 3.15 4.24 -2.91
C LEU A 128 1.75 4.84 -3.12
N LEU A 129 0.98 4.33 -4.10
CA LEU A 129 -0.40 4.75 -4.34
C LEU A 129 -1.32 4.44 -3.15
N SER A 130 -1.12 3.32 -2.44
CA SER A 130 -1.89 2.99 -1.23
C SER A 130 -1.72 4.02 -0.11
N LYS A 131 -0.60 4.75 -0.08
CA LYS A 131 -0.33 5.81 0.89
C LYS A 131 -0.73 7.18 0.35
N LEU A 132 -0.39 7.49 -0.90
CA LEU A 132 -0.72 8.76 -1.53
C LEU A 132 -2.22 8.93 -1.78
N GLN A 133 -3.04 7.87 -1.69
CA GLN A 133 -4.49 7.99 -1.77
C GLN A 133 -5.16 8.50 -0.49
N ILE A 134 -4.45 8.56 0.63
CA ILE A 134 -5.02 8.95 1.93
C ILE A 134 -5.24 10.46 1.93
N VAL A 135 -6.50 10.88 1.99
CA VAL A 135 -6.88 12.31 1.95
C VAL A 135 -6.44 13.04 3.21
N GLU A 136 -6.63 12.40 4.37
CA GLU A 136 -6.17 12.90 5.67
C GLU A 136 -4.82 12.24 5.99
N LEU A 137 -3.79 12.62 5.22
CA LEU A 137 -2.46 12.04 5.32
C LEU A 137 -1.86 12.33 6.70
N ASN A 138 -1.62 11.28 7.48
CA ASN A 138 -1.02 11.37 8.80
C ASN A 138 0.50 11.15 8.74
N GLU A 139 1.19 11.34 9.87
CA GLU A 139 2.66 11.23 9.94
C GLU A 139 3.19 9.83 9.63
N LYS A 140 2.49 8.74 10.01
CA LYS A 140 2.94 7.37 9.71
C LYS A 140 2.92 7.10 8.21
N ASP A 141 1.88 7.55 7.51
CA ASP A 141 1.71 7.32 6.08
C ASP A 141 2.59 8.29 5.27
N LEU A 142 2.81 9.51 5.77
CA LEU A 142 3.80 10.43 5.23
C LEU A 142 5.22 9.84 5.29
N GLN A 143 5.60 9.24 6.42
CA GLN A 143 6.89 8.59 6.56
C GLN A 143 7.03 7.39 5.59
N ASP A 144 6.00 6.58 5.44
CA ASP A 144 5.99 5.47 4.47
C ASP A 144 6.18 5.98 3.02
N VAL A 145 5.52 7.09 2.65
CA VAL A 145 5.71 7.76 1.35
C VAL A 145 7.16 8.21 1.18
N LEU A 146 7.71 8.89 2.19
CA LEU A 146 9.09 9.37 2.16
C LEU A 146 10.10 8.22 2.03
N TYR A 147 9.88 7.12 2.74
CA TYR A 147 10.73 5.92 2.65
C TYR A 147 10.71 5.34 1.24
N LEU A 148 9.53 5.14 0.65
CA LEU A 148 9.43 4.60 -0.71
C LEU A 148 10.11 5.52 -1.74
N LEU A 149 9.91 6.84 -1.64
CA LEU A 149 10.54 7.83 -2.52
C LEU A 149 12.07 7.90 -2.34
N ALA A 150 12.55 7.70 -1.11
CA ALA A 150 13.97 7.71 -0.76
C ALA A 150 14.70 6.43 -1.20
N ALA A 151 14.02 5.28 -1.17
CA ALA A 151 14.60 3.98 -1.48
C ALA A 151 14.54 3.61 -2.97
N PHE A 152 13.51 4.03 -3.70
CA PHE A 152 13.25 3.56 -5.06
C PHE A 152 13.28 4.67 -6.11
N PRO A 153 13.83 4.40 -7.32
CA PRO A 153 13.90 5.39 -8.38
C PRO A 153 12.54 5.58 -9.08
N VAL A 154 12.19 6.83 -9.41
CA VAL A 154 11.16 7.11 -10.42
C VAL A 154 11.72 6.76 -11.79
N ARG A 155 10.97 5.97 -12.56
CA ARG A 155 11.38 5.43 -13.86
C ARG A 155 10.23 5.46 -14.86
N GLU A 156 10.56 5.66 -16.13
CA GLU A 156 9.64 5.39 -17.23
C GLU A 156 9.26 3.91 -17.25
N GLY A 157 8.08 3.60 -17.76
CA GLY A 157 7.56 2.23 -17.81
C GLY A 157 7.02 1.74 -16.45
N ASP A 158 7.05 0.43 -16.26
CA ASP A 158 6.46 -0.27 -15.11
C ASP A 158 7.29 -1.51 -14.78
N GLU A 159 8.59 -1.32 -14.56
CA GLU A 159 9.50 -2.39 -14.11
C GLU A 159 9.27 -2.68 -12.61
N PRO A 160 9.11 -3.95 -12.19
CA PRO A 160 8.95 -4.30 -10.78
C PRO A 160 10.07 -3.74 -9.91
N GLY A 161 9.74 -3.26 -8.71
CA GLY A 161 10.74 -2.70 -7.80
C GLY A 161 11.20 -1.28 -8.17
N THR A 162 10.45 -0.57 -9.02
CA THR A 162 10.67 0.85 -9.33
C THR A 162 9.40 1.66 -9.11
N ILE A 163 9.50 2.97 -8.94
CA ILE A 163 8.31 3.83 -9.00
C ILE A 163 7.99 4.09 -10.49
N GLY A 164 7.28 3.13 -11.09
CA GLY A 164 6.98 3.11 -12.52
C GLY A 164 5.91 4.11 -12.94
N LEU A 165 6.27 5.05 -13.82
CA LEU A 165 5.38 6.10 -14.32
C LEU A 165 4.19 5.56 -15.14
N ALA A 166 4.32 4.41 -15.80
CA ALA A 166 3.21 3.84 -16.56
C ALA A 166 2.06 3.37 -15.65
N ARG A 167 2.39 2.79 -14.48
CA ARG A 167 1.37 2.46 -13.47
C ARG A 167 0.73 3.70 -12.87
N MET A 168 1.52 4.73 -12.57
CA MET A 168 0.99 6.02 -12.11
C MET A 168 0.07 6.65 -13.16
N ALA A 169 0.45 6.62 -14.43
CA ALA A 169 -0.35 7.16 -15.53
C ALA A 169 -1.69 6.42 -15.69
N GLN A 170 -1.70 5.09 -15.54
CA GLN A 170 -2.92 4.29 -15.58
C GLN A 170 -3.92 4.75 -14.50
N VAL A 171 -3.46 4.89 -13.25
CA VAL A 171 -4.35 5.23 -12.13
C VAL A 171 -4.76 6.71 -12.16
N LEU A 172 -3.79 7.63 -12.30
CA LEU A 172 -4.03 9.07 -12.21
C LEU A 172 -4.62 9.65 -13.52
N GLY A 173 -4.40 8.99 -14.65
CA GLY A 173 -4.95 9.41 -15.95
C GLY A 173 -6.41 9.03 -16.15
N GLU A 174 -6.85 7.96 -15.48
CA GLU A 174 -8.22 7.45 -15.59
C GLU A 174 -9.20 8.15 -14.65
N ASP A 175 -8.75 8.56 -13.46
CA ASP A 175 -9.60 9.13 -12.40
C ASP A 175 -9.07 10.47 -11.87
N TRP A 176 -9.92 11.50 -11.93
CA TRP A 176 -9.59 12.84 -11.47
C TRP A 176 -9.46 12.94 -9.94
N GLY A 177 -10.25 12.17 -9.20
CA GLY A 177 -10.15 12.14 -7.74
C GLY A 177 -8.82 11.57 -7.28
N TRP A 178 -8.39 10.46 -7.89
CA TRP A 178 -7.05 9.90 -7.69
C TRP A 178 -5.96 10.93 -7.98
N TRP A 179 -6.01 11.55 -9.18
CA TRP A 179 -5.05 12.59 -9.54
C TRP A 179 -5.04 13.73 -8.53
N ARG A 180 -6.22 14.20 -8.07
CA ARG A 180 -6.32 15.34 -7.16
C ARG A 180 -5.72 15.04 -5.80
N THR A 181 -6.03 13.89 -5.21
CA THR A 181 -5.50 13.49 -3.91
C THR A 181 -3.99 13.22 -3.99
N VAL A 182 -3.54 12.46 -4.99
CA VAL A 182 -2.11 12.13 -5.13
C VAL A 182 -1.27 13.38 -5.38
N THR A 183 -1.70 14.29 -6.27
CA THR A 183 -0.96 15.53 -6.52
C THR A 183 -0.92 16.43 -5.29
N GLY A 184 -2.01 16.55 -4.54
CA GLY A 184 -2.02 17.30 -3.28
C GLY A 184 -1.04 16.72 -2.24
N ASN A 185 -1.00 15.41 -2.09
CA ASN A 185 -0.05 14.76 -1.18
C ASN A 185 1.40 14.89 -1.65
N LEU A 186 1.66 14.83 -2.97
CA LEU A 186 2.99 15.09 -3.52
C LEU A 186 3.42 16.55 -3.32
N ASP A 187 2.51 17.51 -3.45
CA ASP A 187 2.77 18.93 -3.16
C ASP A 187 3.13 19.13 -1.68
N LEU A 188 2.43 18.44 -0.76
CA LEU A 188 2.75 18.43 0.67
C LEU A 188 4.17 17.89 0.92
N VAL A 189 4.50 16.73 0.34
CA VAL A 189 5.85 16.13 0.46
C VAL A 189 6.91 17.08 -0.09
N ALA A 190 6.68 17.67 -1.28
CA ALA A 190 7.63 18.57 -1.94
C ALA A 190 7.86 19.89 -1.18
N GLY A 191 6.91 20.28 -0.31
CA GLY A 191 6.93 21.46 0.53
C GLY A 191 7.39 21.23 1.98
N LEU A 192 7.78 20.01 2.35
CA LEU A 192 8.28 19.72 3.70
C LEU A 192 9.54 20.52 4.02
N ASP A 193 9.58 21.09 5.23
CA ASP A 193 10.76 21.80 5.71
C ASP A 193 11.92 20.82 6.01
N PRO A 194 13.18 21.28 5.93
CA PRO A 194 14.34 20.43 6.17
C PRO A 194 14.36 19.75 7.55
N GLY A 195 13.78 20.38 8.58
CA GLY A 195 13.74 19.84 9.94
C GLY A 195 12.79 18.65 10.05
N THR A 196 11.57 18.78 9.53
CA THR A 196 10.62 17.67 9.44
C THR A 196 11.16 16.54 8.58
N ARG A 197 11.75 16.86 7.41
CA ARG A 197 12.38 15.85 6.54
C ARG A 197 13.48 15.08 7.26
N GLY A 198 14.41 15.79 7.91
CA GLY A 198 15.54 15.18 8.62
C GLY A 198 15.13 14.35 9.84
N ARG A 199 13.94 14.61 10.41
CA ARG A 199 13.35 13.76 11.46
C ARG A 199 12.79 12.45 10.90
N LEU A 200 12.17 12.49 9.72
CA LEU A 200 11.40 11.37 9.18
C LEU A 200 12.21 10.43 8.30
N VAL A 201 13.28 10.91 7.65
CA VAL A 201 14.10 10.12 6.72
C VAL A 201 15.54 10.08 7.23
N PRO A 202 16.22 8.92 7.21
CA PRO A 202 17.63 8.84 7.58
C PRO A 202 18.51 9.72 6.67
N PRO A 203 19.70 10.12 7.13
CA PRO A 203 20.64 10.88 6.30
C PRO A 203 21.10 10.06 5.10
N ASP A 204 21.42 10.77 4.01
CA ASP A 204 21.99 10.22 2.76
C ASP A 204 21.22 9.03 2.15
N PRO A 205 19.90 9.15 1.93
CA PRO A 205 19.15 8.10 1.24
C PRO A 205 19.61 7.94 -0.22
N PRO A 206 19.40 6.77 -0.85
CA PRO A 206 19.75 6.52 -2.26
C PRO A 206 19.18 7.55 -3.23
N HIS A 207 18.01 8.12 -2.92
CA HIS A 207 17.35 9.15 -3.70
C HIS A 207 16.84 10.28 -2.78
N ASP A 208 16.83 11.53 -3.28
CA ASP A 208 16.18 12.64 -2.57
C ASP A 208 14.65 12.50 -2.71
N PRO A 209 13.91 12.21 -1.62
CA PRO A 209 12.47 12.02 -1.70
C PRO A 209 11.73 13.27 -2.15
N ILE A 210 12.28 14.47 -1.91
CA ILE A 210 11.68 15.75 -2.34
C ILE A 210 11.78 15.90 -3.86
N ALA A 211 12.96 15.60 -4.42
CA ALA A 211 13.15 15.63 -5.87
C ALA A 211 12.26 14.58 -6.58
N GLN A 212 12.14 13.38 -6.01
CA GLN A 212 11.27 12.32 -6.54
C GLN A 212 9.79 12.72 -6.50
N ALA A 213 9.33 13.32 -5.40
CA ALA A 213 7.96 13.82 -5.28
C ALA A 213 7.66 14.88 -6.34
N ARG A 214 8.57 15.83 -6.56
CA ARG A 214 8.45 16.85 -7.62
C ARG A 214 8.40 16.22 -9.01
N ALA A 215 9.27 15.26 -9.30
CA ALA A 215 9.28 14.56 -10.59
C ALA A 215 7.95 13.82 -10.85
N LEU A 216 7.40 13.12 -9.85
CA LEU A 216 6.09 12.47 -9.96
C LEU A 216 4.96 13.49 -10.13
N ARG A 217 5.03 14.60 -9.40
CA ARG A 217 4.04 15.67 -9.46
C ARG A 217 3.98 16.30 -10.85
N GLU A 218 5.13 16.57 -11.46
CA GLU A 218 5.23 17.10 -12.83
C GLU A 218 4.81 16.06 -13.89
N ALA A 219 5.14 14.78 -13.67
CA ALA A 219 4.67 13.70 -14.55
C ALA A 219 3.14 13.56 -14.50
N ALA A 220 2.54 13.71 -13.32
CA ALA A 220 1.09 13.60 -13.12
C ALA A 220 0.28 14.56 -14.00
N ASP A 221 0.79 15.76 -14.27
CA ASP A 221 0.11 16.73 -15.16
C ASP A 221 0.16 16.32 -16.63
N ARG A 222 1.23 15.61 -17.03
CA ARG A 222 1.48 15.21 -18.42
C ARG A 222 0.82 13.90 -18.81
N PHE A 223 0.40 13.06 -17.86
CA PHE A 223 -0.24 11.79 -18.18
C PHE A 223 -1.49 11.99 -19.06
N PRO A 224 -1.74 11.10 -20.05
CA PRO A 224 -2.98 11.14 -20.84
C PRO A 224 -4.21 11.06 -19.93
N LYS A 225 -5.19 11.94 -20.16
CA LYS A 225 -6.41 12.03 -19.35
C LYS A 225 -7.61 11.44 -20.09
N SER A 226 -8.30 10.52 -19.44
CA SER A 226 -9.52 9.90 -19.96
C SER A 226 -10.64 10.95 -20.14
N LEU A 227 -11.67 10.61 -20.93
CA LEU A 227 -12.85 11.48 -21.06
C LEU A 227 -13.58 11.63 -19.71
N ARG A 228 -13.70 10.54 -18.94
CA ARG A 228 -14.29 10.55 -17.59
C ARG A 228 -13.53 11.48 -16.66
N TRP A 229 -12.19 11.42 -16.69
CA TRP A 229 -11.31 12.33 -15.95
C TRP A 229 -11.62 13.78 -16.31
N LYS A 230 -11.64 14.12 -17.60
CA LYS A 230 -11.87 15.51 -18.08
C LYS A 230 -13.24 16.05 -17.68
N LEU A 231 -14.28 15.21 -17.73
CA LEU A 231 -15.61 15.57 -17.27
C LEU A 231 -15.63 15.81 -15.75
N ARG A 232 -15.02 14.91 -14.97
CA ARG A 232 -14.93 15.03 -13.51
C ARG A 232 -14.11 16.25 -13.07
N ALA A 233 -13.08 16.62 -13.83
CA ALA A 233 -12.26 17.80 -13.60
C ALA A 233 -13.05 19.11 -13.73
N ARG A 234 -14.02 19.19 -14.64
CA ARG A 234 -14.91 20.36 -14.77
C ARG A 234 -15.79 20.56 -13.55
N ILE A 235 -16.19 19.47 -12.88
CA ILE A 235 -16.92 19.53 -11.62
C ILE A 235 -15.98 20.06 -10.52
N GLY A 236 -14.75 19.53 -10.49
CA GLY A 236 -13.73 19.94 -9.53
C GLY A 236 -14.07 19.55 -8.09
N GLU A 237 -13.53 20.28 -7.13
CA GLU A 237 -13.66 19.98 -5.69
C GLU A 237 -15.06 20.29 -5.11
N ARG A 238 -15.96 20.89 -5.91
CA ARG A 238 -17.33 21.23 -5.50
C ARG A 238 -18.17 20.01 -5.09
N VAL A 239 -17.79 18.83 -5.58
CA VAL A 239 -18.38 17.55 -5.19
C VAL A 239 -17.26 16.72 -4.60
N ARG A 240 -17.54 16.02 -3.50
CA ARG A 240 -16.60 15.08 -2.89
C ARG A 240 -16.11 14.06 -3.93
N TRP A 241 -14.83 13.70 -3.86
CA TRP A 241 -14.16 12.84 -4.85
C TRP A 241 -13.47 11.63 -4.24
N TYR A 242 -13.68 11.42 -2.94
CA TYR A 242 -13.07 10.37 -2.13
C TYR A 242 -14.08 9.87 -1.12
N GLU A 243 -13.86 8.67 -0.61
CA GLU A 243 -14.55 8.17 0.58
C GLU A 243 -13.66 8.32 1.81
N LEU A 244 -14.24 8.32 3.01
CA LEU A 244 -13.46 8.16 4.23
C LEU A 244 -13.67 6.74 4.73
N PRO A 245 -12.60 6.00 5.08
CA PRO A 245 -12.76 4.71 5.73
C PRO A 245 -13.63 4.88 6.97
N GLU A 246 -14.58 3.97 7.20
CA GLU A 246 -15.30 3.93 8.46
C GLU A 246 -14.27 3.79 9.59
N GLU A 247 -14.39 4.60 10.65
CA GLU A 247 -13.60 4.39 11.87
C GLU A 247 -13.97 3.02 12.41
N VAL A 248 -13.13 2.01 12.12
CA VAL A 248 -13.24 0.72 12.79
C VAL A 248 -12.89 1.00 14.24
N ALA A 249 -13.91 1.17 15.08
CA ALA A 249 -13.75 1.19 16.52
C ALA A 249 -13.08 -0.14 16.92
N ARG A 250 -11.77 -0.08 17.11
CA ARG A 250 -10.96 -1.18 17.64
C ARG A 250 -11.00 -1.17 19.15
#